data_AF-A0A2T0KA06-F1
#
_entry.id   AF-A0A2T0KA06-F1
#
_cell.length_a   1.000
_cell.length_b   1.000
_cell.length_c   1.000
_cell.angle_alpha   90.00
_cell.angle_beta   90.00
_cell.angle_gamma   90.00
#
_symmetry.space_group_name_H-M   'P 1'
#
loop_
_entity.id
_entity.type
_entity.pdbx_description
1 polymer ?
#
loop_
_entity_poly.entity_id
_entity_poly.type
_entity_poly.pdbx_seq_one_letter_code
_entity_poly.pdbx_strand_id
1 'polypeptide(L)'
;MNDDEMLRDALATVADRAHDPGPVAAGIAARARAHRQRRGLLVASAAAVTGTGVAVAVWPRTPTKILPDRKPAVSPRPTATRAPVGYRPGWLPAGLTEVGRMGTVPGTGPVSQTRTWQRGADGDDMVHLFLVPRSQFDPSGFDPLTLGGRRAWAYPGPGKVWVEVDDRSFLSVSVGRSDRTGQVARQVAASIEPDPSAVAEVSLAFGWLPETFTGPVSAGLSGTAVRWHEVLRRDRAIEAELVWEVSTAKGEPVTLRGRPGAIHLGDTHLGCPDLPARLSACRGASASARVDLGDGRLLRVMIGAGYAVSRTDLIRITEDLIVGPEPDTTWLPAR
;
A
#
# COMPACT_ATOMS: atom_id res chain seq x y z
N MET A 1 -1.16 47.41 -1.86
CA MET A 1 -1.85 46.12 -2.04
C MET A 1 -1.63 45.34 -0.76
N ASN A 2 -2.69 45.01 -0.04
CA ASN A 2 -2.60 44.45 1.31
C ASN A 2 -2.33 42.93 1.23
N ASP A 3 -1.44 42.37 2.07
CA ASP A 3 -1.08 40.94 2.03
C ASP A 3 -2.31 40.03 2.20
N ASP A 4 -3.30 40.51 2.97
CA ASP A 4 -4.60 39.84 3.16
C ASP A 4 -5.44 39.78 1.88
N GLU A 5 -5.30 40.74 0.96
CA GLU A 5 -5.99 40.75 -0.33
C GLU A 5 -5.32 39.78 -1.30
N MET A 6 -3.98 39.77 -1.36
CA MET A 6 -3.23 38.80 -2.18
C MET A 6 -3.53 37.35 -1.75
N LEU A 7 -3.63 37.10 -0.45
CA LEU A 7 -3.95 35.76 0.06
C LEU A 7 -5.39 35.35 -0.29
N ARG A 8 -6.35 36.29 -0.26
CA ARG A 8 -7.74 35.99 -0.66
C ARG A 8 -7.85 35.66 -2.14
N ASP A 9 -7.18 36.43 -2.99
CA ASP A 9 -7.18 36.20 -4.45
C ASP A 9 -6.50 34.88 -4.82
N ALA A 10 -5.39 34.54 -4.15
CA ALA A 10 -4.74 33.25 -4.32
C ALA A 10 -5.65 32.08 -3.90
N LEU A 11 -6.36 32.20 -2.77
CA LEU A 11 -7.27 31.16 -2.28
C LEU A 11 -8.53 31.03 -3.14
N ALA A 12 -9.03 32.13 -3.71
CA ALA A 12 -10.13 32.11 -4.68
C ALA A 12 -9.71 31.39 -5.97
N THR A 13 -8.52 31.71 -6.48
CA THR A 13 -7.95 31.04 -7.67
C THR A 13 -7.77 29.53 -7.47
N VAL A 14 -7.42 29.08 -6.25
CA VAL A 14 -7.33 27.66 -5.91
C VAL A 14 -8.70 26.99 -5.85
N ALA A 15 -9.72 27.68 -5.33
CA ALA A 15 -11.08 27.15 -5.27
C ALA A 15 -11.68 26.99 -6.68
N ASP A 16 -11.47 27.96 -7.58
CA ASP A 16 -12.01 27.95 -8.94
C ASP A 16 -11.39 26.88 -9.85
N ARG A 17 -10.17 26.41 -9.52
CA ARG A 17 -9.47 25.33 -10.25
C ARG A 17 -9.74 23.93 -9.69
N ALA A 18 -10.50 23.82 -8.60
CA ALA A 18 -10.84 22.53 -8.02
C ALA A 18 -11.91 21.80 -8.87
N HIS A 19 -11.87 20.47 -8.87
CA HIS A 19 -12.85 19.63 -9.56
C HIS A 19 -14.29 19.85 -9.06
N ASP A 20 -14.45 20.24 -7.79
CA ASP A 20 -15.71 20.71 -7.19
C ASP A 20 -15.46 22.00 -6.38
N PRO A 21 -15.73 23.19 -6.93
CA PRO A 21 -15.38 24.47 -6.32
C PRO A 21 -16.20 24.80 -5.07
N GLY A 22 -17.43 24.27 -4.96
CA GLY A 22 -18.38 24.62 -3.89
C GLY A 22 -17.88 24.21 -2.50
N PRO A 23 -17.55 22.93 -2.26
CA PRO A 23 -17.03 22.46 -0.98
C PRO A 23 -15.69 23.08 -0.59
N VAL A 24 -14.82 23.34 -1.57
CA VAL A 24 -13.50 23.94 -1.35
C VAL A 24 -13.64 25.40 -0.91
N ALA A 25 -14.46 26.20 -1.59
CA ALA A 25 -14.74 27.59 -1.21
C ALA A 25 -15.38 27.67 0.18
N ALA A 26 -16.33 26.79 0.49
CA ALA A 26 -16.97 26.72 1.81
C ALA A 26 -15.97 26.39 2.93
N GLY A 27 -15.04 25.45 2.68
CA GLY A 27 -13.97 25.07 3.62
C GLY A 27 -12.96 26.19 3.89
N ILE A 28 -12.59 26.95 2.86
CA ILE A 28 -11.71 28.13 2.98
C ILE A 28 -12.40 29.22 3.82
N ALA A 29 -13.67 29.53 3.51
CA ALA A 29 -14.44 30.53 4.25
C ALA A 29 -14.66 30.14 5.73
N ALA A 30 -14.84 28.86 6.03
CA ALA A 30 -14.97 28.36 7.40
C ALA A 30 -13.65 28.52 8.18
N ARG A 31 -12.52 28.15 7.59
CA ARG A 31 -11.19 28.33 8.20
C ARG A 31 -10.83 29.80 8.43
N ALA A 32 -11.14 30.67 7.47
CA ALA A 32 -10.93 32.12 7.61
C ALA A 32 -11.78 32.74 8.73
N ARG A 33 -13.01 32.22 8.95
CA ARG A 33 -13.84 32.62 10.10
C ARG A 33 -13.26 32.13 11.42
N ALA A 34 -12.87 30.86 11.51
CA ALA A 34 -12.25 30.30 12.72
C ALA A 34 -10.95 31.01 13.09
N HIS A 35 -10.12 31.37 12.11
CA HIS A 35 -8.89 32.13 12.34
C HIS A 35 -9.16 33.54 12.86
N ARG A 36 -10.16 34.25 12.31
CA ARG A 36 -10.60 35.56 12.81
C ARG A 36 -11.15 35.48 14.24
N GLN A 37 -11.93 34.45 14.56
CA GLN A 37 -12.42 34.21 15.92
C GLN A 37 -11.27 33.94 16.91
N ARG A 38 -10.26 33.16 16.52
CA ARG A 38 -9.07 32.91 17.35
C ARG A 38 -8.23 34.18 17.56
N ARG A 39 -8.05 35.02 16.54
CA ARG A 39 -7.38 36.32 16.70
C ARG A 39 -8.18 37.28 17.59
N GLY A 40 -9.50 37.29 17.49
CA GLY A 40 -10.36 38.09 18.37
C GLY A 40 -10.23 37.70 19.86
N LEU A 41 -10.12 36.40 20.15
CA LEU A 41 -9.90 35.90 21.51
C LEU A 41 -8.52 36.27 22.09
N LEU A 42 -7.49 36.36 21.24
CA LEU A 42 -6.14 36.78 21.66
C LEU A 42 -6.02 38.30 21.87
N VAL A 43 -6.83 39.11 21.20
CA VAL A 43 -6.91 40.56 21.46
C VAL A 43 -7.76 40.85 22.70
N ALA A 44 -8.78 40.04 22.98
CA ALA A 44 -9.59 40.16 24.20
C ALA A 44 -8.84 39.77 25.50
N SER A 45 -7.72 39.05 25.41
CA SER A 45 -6.88 38.70 26.57
C SER A 45 -5.88 39.80 26.96
N ALA A 46 -5.78 40.89 26.17
CA ALA A 46 -4.96 42.06 26.49
C ALA A 46 -5.75 43.21 27.16
N ALA A 47 -7.07 43.07 27.35
CA ALA A 47 -7.93 44.10 27.90
C ALA A 47 -8.81 43.59 29.05
N ALA A 48 -8.21 42.87 30.01
CA ALA A 48 -8.87 42.44 31.24
C ALA A 48 -8.31 43.19 32.47
N VAL A 49 -8.34 44.53 32.42
CA VAL A 49 -8.31 45.39 33.62
C VAL A 49 -9.31 46.52 33.37
N THR A 50 -10.28 46.68 34.28
CA THR A 50 -11.45 47.59 34.25
C THR A 50 -12.51 47.17 33.23
N GLY A 51 -13.82 47.07 33.50
CA GLY A 51 -14.65 47.45 34.63
C GLY A 51 -16.07 47.63 34.06
N THR A 52 -17.10 47.24 34.83
CA THR A 52 -18.53 47.63 34.68
C THR A 52 -19.28 47.26 33.40
N GLY A 53 -20.48 46.69 33.60
CA GLY A 53 -21.29 46.07 32.56
C GLY A 53 -22.18 47.03 31.79
N VAL A 54 -22.74 46.50 30.70
CA VAL A 54 -23.93 47.02 30.03
C VAL A 54 -24.71 45.84 29.48
N ALA A 55 -25.98 45.77 29.87
CA ALA A 55 -26.99 44.88 29.30
C ALA A 55 -27.28 45.27 27.85
N VAL A 56 -27.35 44.30 26.94
CA VAL A 56 -27.80 44.53 25.56
C VAL A 56 -28.96 43.61 25.23
N ALA A 57 -29.98 44.26 24.65
CA ALA A 57 -31.33 43.83 24.37
C ALA A 57 -31.45 42.49 23.63
N VAL A 58 -32.42 41.68 24.08
CA VAL A 58 -32.88 40.47 23.41
C VAL A 58 -33.99 40.83 22.43
N TRP A 59 -33.75 40.67 21.13
CA TRP A 59 -34.77 40.73 20.09
C TRP A 59 -35.41 39.34 19.90
N PRO A 60 -36.75 39.22 19.85
CA PRO A 60 -37.39 37.94 19.57
C PRO A 60 -37.22 37.57 18.09
N ARG A 61 -36.49 36.50 17.80
CA ARG A 61 -36.45 35.88 16.47
C ARG A 61 -37.61 34.91 16.33
N THR A 62 -38.39 35.13 15.28
CA THR A 62 -39.44 34.24 14.78
C THR A 62 -38.89 32.82 14.58
N PRO A 63 -39.56 31.76 15.04
CA PRO A 63 -39.09 30.39 14.87
C PRO A 63 -39.15 30.01 13.39
N THR A 64 -37.99 30.04 12.73
CA THR A 64 -37.82 29.43 11.42
C THR A 64 -37.95 27.92 11.59
N LYS A 65 -38.85 27.29 10.82
CA LYS A 65 -39.03 25.84 10.78
C LYS A 65 -37.70 25.19 10.35
N ILE A 66 -36.94 24.70 11.32
CA ILE A 66 -35.69 23.96 11.11
C ILE A 66 -36.07 22.66 10.41
N LEU A 67 -35.80 22.56 9.10
CA LEU A 67 -35.73 21.26 8.45
C LEU A 67 -34.68 20.42 9.18
N PRO A 68 -34.92 19.11 9.42
CA PRO A 68 -33.97 18.27 10.11
C PRO A 68 -32.60 18.42 9.45
N ASP A 69 -31.64 18.82 10.28
CA ASP A 69 -30.25 19.01 9.93
C ASP A 69 -29.77 17.71 9.27
N ARG A 70 -29.68 17.74 7.94
CA ARG A 70 -29.15 16.62 7.15
C ARG A 70 -27.66 16.64 7.45
N LYS A 71 -27.26 15.97 8.54
CA LYS A 71 -25.87 15.70 8.88
C LYS A 71 -25.18 15.34 7.57
N PRO A 72 -24.13 16.07 7.15
CA PRO A 72 -23.40 15.70 5.95
C PRO A 72 -23.03 14.23 6.12
N ALA A 73 -23.46 13.42 5.17
CA ALA A 73 -23.10 12.01 5.15
C ALA A 73 -21.58 11.98 5.26
N VAL A 74 -21.07 11.47 6.38
CA VAL A 74 -19.65 11.29 6.55
C VAL A 74 -19.25 10.32 5.46
N SER A 75 -18.58 10.82 4.43
CA SER A 75 -18.07 9.97 3.35
C SER A 75 -17.32 8.83 4.02
N PRO A 76 -17.67 7.56 3.73
CA PRO A 76 -17.03 6.43 4.38
C PRO A 76 -15.52 6.59 4.18
N ARG A 77 -14.79 6.55 5.30
CA ARG A 77 -13.33 6.58 5.27
C ARG A 77 -12.90 5.45 4.34
N PRO A 78 -11.99 5.70 3.36
CA PRO A 78 -11.54 4.65 2.47
C PRO A 78 -11.02 3.48 3.32
N THR A 79 -11.63 2.32 3.15
CA THR A 79 -11.24 1.08 3.82
C THR A 79 -9.91 0.61 3.24
N ALA A 80 -9.01 0.17 4.12
CA ALA A 80 -7.73 -0.42 3.73
C ALA A 80 -7.95 -1.62 2.80
N THR A 81 -7.01 -1.83 1.88
CA THR A 81 -7.04 -3.01 1.00
C THR A 81 -6.58 -4.23 1.78
N ARG A 82 -7.39 -5.29 1.76
CA ARG A 82 -7.16 -6.51 2.53
C ARG A 82 -7.12 -7.75 1.64
N ALA A 83 -6.13 -8.60 1.88
CA ALA A 83 -6.01 -9.91 1.27
C ALA A 83 -5.87 -11.00 2.35
N PRO A 84 -6.76 -12.01 2.41
CA PRO A 84 -6.64 -13.12 3.35
C PRO A 84 -5.37 -13.94 3.12
N VAL A 85 -4.79 -14.46 4.22
CA VAL A 85 -3.56 -15.28 4.18
C VAL A 85 -3.74 -16.52 5.06
N GLY A 86 -4.50 -17.48 4.56
CA GLY A 86 -5.22 -18.48 5.35
C GLY A 86 -4.44 -19.67 5.91
N TYR A 87 -3.11 -19.70 5.82
CA TYR A 87 -2.30 -20.82 6.33
C TYR A 87 -1.07 -20.34 7.10
N ARG A 88 -0.66 -21.10 8.11
CA ARG A 88 0.54 -20.86 8.92
C ARG A 88 1.25 -22.17 9.27
N PRO A 89 2.54 -22.14 9.61
CA PRO A 89 3.21 -23.30 10.19
C PRO A 89 2.90 -23.39 11.69
N GLY A 90 2.53 -24.58 12.17
CA GLY A 90 2.41 -24.88 13.60
C GLY A 90 3.77 -25.11 14.28
N TRP A 91 4.82 -25.36 13.48
CA TRP A 91 6.20 -25.46 13.95
C TRP A 91 7.16 -24.72 13.03
N LEU A 92 8.11 -24.01 13.61
CA LEU A 92 9.23 -23.36 12.92
C LEU A 92 10.53 -23.59 13.69
N PRO A 93 11.69 -23.62 13.00
CA PRO A 93 12.97 -23.47 13.66
C PRO A 93 13.03 -22.25 14.57
N ALA A 94 13.71 -22.39 15.71
CA ALA A 94 13.86 -21.30 16.69
C ALA A 94 14.44 -20.03 16.05
N GLY A 95 13.98 -18.87 16.53
CA GLY A 95 14.44 -17.55 16.10
C GLY A 95 13.87 -17.05 14.78
N LEU A 96 13.02 -17.84 14.09
CA LEU A 96 12.26 -17.35 12.94
C LEU A 96 11.06 -16.52 13.43
N THR A 97 10.90 -15.33 12.85
CA THR A 97 9.75 -14.46 13.08
C THR A 97 9.11 -14.09 11.76
N GLU A 98 7.81 -13.85 11.75
CA GLU A 98 7.09 -13.49 10.52
C GLU A 98 7.45 -12.06 10.11
N VAL A 99 8.00 -11.88 8.92
CA VAL A 99 8.47 -10.58 8.42
C VAL A 99 7.68 -10.11 7.20
N GLY A 100 6.77 -10.91 6.66
CA GLY A 100 6.00 -10.49 5.50
C GLY A 100 4.78 -11.35 5.18
N ARG A 101 3.74 -10.67 4.70
CA ARG A 101 2.50 -11.25 4.17
C ARG A 101 2.19 -10.62 2.83
N MET A 102 1.69 -11.42 1.89
CA MET A 102 1.13 -10.95 0.63
C MET A 102 -0.01 -11.88 0.23
N GLY A 103 -1.07 -11.36 -0.36
CA GLY A 103 -2.15 -12.18 -0.88
C GLY A 103 -2.94 -11.50 -1.99
N THR A 104 -3.69 -12.29 -2.75
CA THR A 104 -4.66 -11.79 -3.73
C THR A 104 -5.88 -11.21 -3.02
N VAL A 105 -6.31 -10.01 -3.42
CA VAL A 105 -7.54 -9.37 -2.94
C VAL A 105 -8.76 -10.17 -3.47
N PRO A 106 -9.73 -10.52 -2.60
CA PRO A 106 -10.90 -11.31 -3.00
C PRO A 106 -11.63 -10.74 -4.21
N GLY A 107 -12.06 -11.62 -5.11
CA GLY A 107 -12.81 -11.27 -6.32
C GLY A 107 -11.98 -10.69 -7.48
N THR A 108 -10.67 -10.49 -7.29
CA THR A 108 -9.82 -9.89 -8.35
C THR A 108 -9.09 -10.92 -9.21
N GLY A 109 -8.99 -12.18 -8.76
CA GLY A 109 -8.37 -13.26 -9.51
C GLY A 109 -8.18 -14.53 -8.66
N PRO A 110 -7.34 -15.47 -9.12
CA PRO A 110 -7.08 -16.71 -8.39
C PRO A 110 -6.41 -16.43 -7.05
N VAL A 111 -6.75 -17.25 -6.05
CA VAL A 111 -6.13 -17.18 -4.73
C VAL A 111 -4.63 -17.48 -4.85
N SER A 112 -3.82 -16.52 -4.42
CA SER A 112 -2.38 -16.67 -4.25
C SER A 112 -2.00 -15.99 -2.95
N GLN A 113 -1.06 -16.55 -2.21
CA GLN A 113 -0.59 -15.96 -0.97
C GLN A 113 0.89 -16.25 -0.75
N THR A 114 1.57 -15.37 -0.04
CA THR A 114 2.94 -15.57 0.43
C THR A 114 3.03 -15.15 1.88
N ARG A 115 3.60 -16.01 2.73
CA ARG A 115 4.07 -15.62 4.06
C ARG A 115 5.56 -15.88 4.16
N THR A 116 6.27 -15.00 4.82
CA THR A 116 7.72 -15.06 4.96
C THR A 116 8.10 -14.97 6.43
N TRP A 117 8.92 -15.91 6.86
CA TRP A 117 9.60 -15.87 8.14
C TRP A 117 11.10 -15.75 7.90
N GLN A 118 11.77 -15.01 8.76
CA GLN A 118 13.20 -14.74 8.66
C GLN A 118 13.85 -14.80 10.04
N ARG A 119 15.09 -15.28 10.07
CA ARG A 119 15.95 -15.24 11.27
C ARG A 119 16.96 -14.11 11.11
N GLY A 120 16.95 -13.17 12.06
CA GLY A 120 17.86 -12.02 12.03
C GLY A 120 17.65 -11.09 10.84
N ALA A 121 18.47 -10.05 10.73
CA ALA A 121 18.38 -9.06 9.65
C ALA A 121 19.00 -9.53 8.32
N ASP A 122 19.93 -10.49 8.37
CA ASP A 122 20.80 -10.83 7.23
C ASP A 122 20.13 -11.71 6.14
N GLY A 123 18.92 -12.21 6.36
CA GLY A 123 18.09 -12.82 5.31
C GLY A 123 18.52 -14.20 4.80
N ASP A 124 19.63 -14.75 5.30
CA ASP A 124 20.16 -16.02 4.81
C ASP A 124 19.32 -17.26 5.20
N ASP A 125 18.55 -17.16 6.28
CA ASP A 125 17.65 -18.22 6.74
C ASP A 125 16.20 -17.73 6.76
N MET A 126 15.48 -18.10 5.70
CA MET A 126 14.07 -17.75 5.49
C MET A 126 13.23 -18.99 5.27
N VAL A 127 11.97 -18.89 5.69
CA VAL A 127 10.91 -19.83 5.31
C VAL A 127 9.86 -19.04 4.55
N HIS A 128 9.50 -19.51 3.36
CA HIS A 128 8.40 -18.98 2.59
C HIS A 128 7.30 -20.02 2.45
N LEU A 129 6.06 -19.60 2.66
CA LEU A 129 4.87 -20.37 2.32
C LEU A 129 4.17 -19.69 1.15
N PHE A 130 4.08 -20.37 0.01
CA PHE A 130 3.38 -19.91 -1.18
C PHE A 130 2.12 -20.73 -1.40
N LEU A 131 0.94 -20.12 -1.27
CA LEU A 131 -0.31 -20.75 -1.71
C LEU A 131 -0.53 -20.41 -3.17
N VAL A 132 -0.77 -21.42 -3.99
CA VAL A 132 -1.07 -21.25 -5.41
C VAL A 132 -2.27 -22.13 -5.79
N PRO A 133 -2.99 -21.78 -6.86
CA PRO A 133 -3.99 -22.65 -7.44
C PRO A 133 -3.39 -23.98 -7.90
N ARG A 134 -4.16 -25.06 -7.79
CA ARG A 134 -3.77 -26.40 -8.29
C ARG A 134 -3.28 -26.39 -9.73
N SER A 135 -3.86 -25.56 -10.60
CA SER A 135 -3.44 -25.43 -12.00
C SER A 135 -2.02 -24.90 -12.20
N GLN A 136 -1.38 -24.37 -11.17
CA GLN A 136 -0.01 -23.86 -11.22
C GLN A 136 1.04 -24.84 -10.70
N PHE A 137 0.64 -26.01 -10.19
CA PHE A 137 1.56 -27.03 -9.72
C PHE A 137 1.55 -28.25 -10.66
N ASP A 138 2.73 -28.55 -11.22
CA ASP A 138 3.00 -29.80 -11.93
C ASP A 138 3.85 -30.71 -11.02
N PRO A 139 3.34 -31.87 -10.59
CA PRO A 139 4.07 -32.80 -9.73
C PRO A 139 5.19 -33.56 -10.47
N SER A 140 5.31 -33.41 -11.79
CA SER A 140 6.34 -34.09 -12.59
C SER A 140 7.75 -33.75 -12.08
N GLY A 141 8.54 -34.79 -11.79
CA GLY A 141 9.91 -34.63 -11.26
C GLY A 141 9.99 -34.38 -9.75
N PHE A 142 8.89 -34.54 -9.02
CA PHE A 142 8.87 -34.53 -7.55
C PHE A 142 8.62 -35.93 -6.99
N ASP A 143 9.20 -36.22 -5.82
CA ASP A 143 8.97 -37.47 -5.11
C ASP A 143 7.67 -37.38 -4.30
N PRO A 144 6.68 -38.24 -4.54
CA PRO A 144 5.45 -38.26 -3.77
C PRO A 144 5.71 -38.78 -2.35
N LEU A 145 5.12 -38.15 -1.35
CA LEU A 145 5.18 -38.55 0.05
C LEU A 145 3.92 -38.10 0.82
N THR A 146 3.85 -38.48 2.10
CA THR A 146 2.79 -38.04 3.01
C THR A 146 3.41 -37.23 4.15
N LEU A 147 2.90 -36.03 4.40
CA LEU A 147 3.36 -35.14 5.47
C LEU A 147 2.17 -34.62 6.28
N GLY A 148 2.19 -34.82 7.60
CA GLY A 148 1.09 -34.39 8.48
C GLY A 148 -0.28 -34.94 8.04
N GLY A 149 -0.31 -36.17 7.52
CA GLY A 149 -1.54 -36.81 7.00
C GLY A 149 -2.01 -36.31 5.62
N ARG A 150 -1.30 -35.38 4.99
CA ARG A 150 -1.64 -34.82 3.68
C ARG A 150 -0.73 -35.36 2.58
N ARG A 151 -1.25 -35.37 1.35
CA ARG A 151 -0.45 -35.65 0.16
C ARG A 151 0.55 -34.53 -0.05
N ALA A 152 1.79 -34.91 -0.32
CA ALA A 152 2.90 -34.00 -0.49
C ALA A 152 3.85 -34.47 -1.60
N TRP A 153 4.68 -33.54 -2.06
CA TRP A 153 5.66 -33.75 -3.12
C TRP A 153 6.96 -33.04 -2.75
N ALA A 154 8.04 -33.79 -2.59
CA ALA A 154 9.35 -33.25 -2.26
C ALA A 154 10.13 -33.00 -3.54
N TYR A 155 10.79 -31.85 -3.62
CA TYR A 155 11.75 -31.62 -4.69
C TYR A 155 12.96 -32.53 -4.46
N PRO A 156 13.57 -33.15 -5.50
CA PRO A 156 14.76 -33.99 -5.34
C PRO A 156 15.98 -33.23 -4.79
N GLY A 157 15.95 -31.90 -4.83
CA GLY A 157 16.95 -31.01 -4.24
C GLY A 157 16.54 -30.43 -2.88
N PRO A 158 17.39 -29.56 -2.29
CA PRO A 158 17.17 -29.01 -0.96
C PRO A 158 15.98 -28.04 -0.90
N GLY A 159 15.41 -27.93 0.32
CA GLY A 159 14.65 -26.76 0.76
C GLY A 159 13.30 -26.50 0.08
N LYS A 160 12.69 -27.44 -0.65
CA LYS A 160 11.36 -27.22 -1.25
C LYS A 160 10.44 -28.43 -1.16
N VAL A 161 9.22 -28.20 -0.65
CA VAL A 161 8.15 -29.20 -0.51
C VAL A 161 6.83 -28.58 -0.93
N TRP A 162 5.95 -29.37 -1.55
CA TRP A 162 4.57 -29.00 -1.84
C TRP A 162 3.61 -29.87 -1.03
N VAL A 163 2.55 -29.28 -0.49
CA VAL A 163 1.50 -29.99 0.26
C VAL A 163 0.13 -29.59 -0.30
N GLU A 164 -0.72 -30.58 -0.53
CA GLU A 164 -2.13 -30.36 -0.84
C GLU A 164 -2.85 -29.93 0.44
N VAL A 165 -3.38 -28.71 0.45
CA VAL A 165 -4.04 -28.12 1.64
C VAL A 165 -5.56 -28.10 1.52
N ASP A 166 -6.09 -28.12 0.30
CA ASP A 166 -7.49 -28.30 -0.04
C ASP A 166 -7.62 -28.80 -1.50
N ASP A 167 -8.84 -29.07 -1.96
CA ASP A 167 -9.11 -29.61 -3.31
C ASP A 167 -8.67 -28.68 -4.45
N ARG A 168 -8.42 -27.40 -4.17
CA ARG A 168 -8.19 -26.35 -5.17
C ARG A 168 -6.79 -25.75 -5.12
N SER A 169 -6.02 -26.01 -4.06
CA SER A 169 -4.81 -25.24 -3.76
C SER A 169 -3.68 -26.10 -3.23
N PHE A 170 -2.46 -25.69 -3.58
CA PHE A 170 -1.23 -26.26 -3.08
C PHE A 170 -0.45 -25.21 -2.30
N LEU A 171 0.16 -25.63 -1.20
CA LEU A 171 1.12 -24.81 -0.48
C LEU A 171 2.54 -25.29 -0.78
N SER A 172 3.36 -24.41 -1.36
CA SER A 172 4.81 -24.61 -1.41
C SER A 172 5.44 -24.10 -0.13
N VAL A 173 6.22 -24.95 0.52
CA VAL A 173 7.16 -24.59 1.57
C VAL A 173 8.54 -24.49 0.94
N SER A 174 9.14 -23.31 1.00
CA SER A 174 10.53 -23.09 0.61
C SER A 174 11.34 -22.67 1.83
N VAL A 175 12.46 -23.32 2.08
CA VAL A 175 13.41 -22.96 3.13
C VAL A 175 14.71 -22.53 2.48
N GLY A 176 15.37 -21.53 3.07
CA GLY A 176 16.63 -20.97 2.61
C GLY A 176 17.79 -21.97 2.62
N ARG A 177 19.00 -21.46 2.39
CA ARG A 177 20.22 -22.29 2.15
C ARG A 177 20.63 -23.17 3.32
N SER A 178 20.10 -22.91 4.51
CA SER A 178 20.31 -23.69 5.72
C SER A 178 19.78 -25.12 5.59
N ASP A 179 18.71 -25.35 4.80
CA ASP A 179 18.03 -26.65 4.70
C ASP A 179 18.57 -27.53 3.56
N ARG A 180 19.84 -27.91 3.68
CA ARG A 180 20.55 -28.71 2.66
C ARG A 180 19.96 -30.09 2.40
N THR A 181 19.15 -30.62 3.32
CA THR A 181 18.55 -31.96 3.23
C THR A 181 17.06 -31.92 2.92
N GLY A 182 16.43 -30.74 2.92
CA GLY A 182 14.98 -30.59 2.84
C GLY A 182 14.23 -31.02 4.11
N GLN A 183 14.94 -31.35 5.20
CA GLN A 183 14.31 -31.85 6.42
C GLN A 183 13.49 -30.76 7.12
N VAL A 184 13.99 -29.52 7.13
CA VAL A 184 13.26 -28.40 7.71
C VAL A 184 12.01 -28.11 6.89
N ALA A 185 12.12 -28.08 5.56
CA ALA A 185 10.97 -27.87 4.67
C ALA A 185 9.90 -28.94 4.88
N ARG A 186 10.28 -30.22 5.01
CA ARG A 186 9.35 -31.32 5.30
C ARG A 186 8.70 -31.20 6.67
N GLN A 187 9.44 -30.80 7.70
CA GLN A 187 8.90 -30.63 9.05
C GLN A 187 7.93 -29.44 9.14
N VAL A 188 8.30 -28.30 8.56
CA VAL A 188 7.42 -27.13 8.42
C VAL A 188 6.15 -27.52 7.66
N ALA A 189 6.29 -28.19 6.52
CA ALA A 189 5.19 -28.68 5.70
C ALA A 189 4.24 -29.63 6.47
N ALA A 190 4.78 -30.56 7.26
CA ALA A 190 3.97 -31.44 8.09
C ALA A 190 3.16 -30.68 9.16
N SER A 191 3.64 -29.52 9.60
CA SER A 191 3.02 -28.70 10.66
C SER A 191 2.03 -27.65 10.16
N ILE A 192 1.75 -27.53 8.86
CA ILE A 192 0.89 -26.46 8.33
C ILE A 192 -0.53 -26.57 8.92
N GLU A 193 -1.08 -25.46 9.39
CA GLU A 193 -2.43 -25.31 9.93
C GLU A 193 -3.19 -24.17 9.20
N PRO A 194 -4.52 -24.22 9.13
CA PRO A 194 -5.34 -23.07 8.74
C PRO A 194 -5.18 -21.89 9.72
N ASP A 195 -5.20 -20.67 9.19
CA ASP A 195 -5.13 -19.41 9.92
C ASP A 195 -6.12 -18.40 9.31
N PRO A 196 -7.43 -18.55 9.57
CA PRO A 196 -8.47 -17.72 8.93
C PRO A 196 -8.44 -16.26 9.38
N SER A 197 -7.69 -15.95 10.43
CA SER A 197 -7.57 -14.61 11.00
C SER A 197 -6.50 -13.76 10.33
N ALA A 198 -5.52 -14.39 9.68
CA ALA A 198 -4.40 -13.69 9.09
C ALA A 198 -4.80 -12.98 7.79
N VAL A 199 -4.42 -11.70 7.73
CA VAL A 199 -4.62 -10.83 6.58
C VAL A 199 -3.32 -10.08 6.27
N ALA A 200 -3.10 -9.81 4.98
CA ALA A 200 -2.23 -8.75 4.50
C ALA A 200 -3.10 -7.51 4.31
N GLU A 201 -2.86 -6.49 5.13
CA GLU A 201 -3.56 -5.21 5.07
C GLU A 201 -2.57 -4.12 4.63
N VAL A 202 -2.99 -3.29 3.67
CA VAL A 202 -2.22 -2.14 3.21
C VAL A 202 -3.11 -0.90 3.17
N SER A 203 -2.49 0.25 3.39
CA SER A 203 -3.15 1.55 3.29
C SER A 203 -3.42 1.95 1.83
N LEU A 204 -2.84 1.26 0.85
CA LEU A 204 -2.95 1.59 -0.57
C LEU A 204 -4.20 0.99 -1.23
N ALA A 205 -4.83 1.76 -2.13
CA ALA A 205 -5.82 1.25 -3.09
C ALA A 205 -5.69 1.98 -4.45
N PHE A 206 -5.98 1.27 -5.54
CA PHE A 206 -6.05 1.89 -6.87
C PHE A 206 -7.38 2.65 -7.00
N GLY A 207 -7.32 3.96 -7.26
CA GLY A 207 -8.52 4.75 -7.61
C GLY A 207 -8.87 4.63 -9.10
N TRP A 208 -7.90 4.88 -9.97
CA TRP A 208 -8.02 4.72 -11.41
C TRP A 208 -6.81 3.97 -11.99
N LEU A 209 -7.07 3.13 -12.99
CA LEU A 209 -6.07 2.49 -13.84
C LEU A 209 -6.56 2.50 -15.30
N PRO A 210 -5.65 2.62 -16.29
CA PRO A 210 -5.97 2.31 -17.68
C PRO A 210 -6.55 0.90 -17.82
N GLU A 211 -7.46 0.71 -18.78
CA GLU A 211 -8.11 -0.59 -19.05
C GLU A 211 -7.10 -1.68 -19.43
N THR A 212 -5.91 -1.30 -19.91
CA THR A 212 -4.82 -2.22 -20.24
C THR A 212 -4.24 -2.92 -18.99
N PHE A 213 -4.39 -2.34 -17.80
CA PHE A 213 -3.92 -2.92 -16.54
C PHE A 213 -4.99 -3.84 -15.92
N THR A 214 -5.11 -5.02 -16.51
CA THR A 214 -6.01 -6.08 -16.04
C THR A 214 -5.27 -7.06 -15.10
N GLY A 215 -6.03 -8.00 -14.52
CA GLY A 215 -5.48 -9.08 -13.70
C GLY A 215 -5.73 -8.97 -12.20
N PRO A 216 -5.21 -9.93 -11.40
CA PRO A 216 -5.40 -9.97 -9.96
C PRO A 216 -4.81 -8.77 -9.26
N VAL A 217 -5.47 -8.29 -8.20
CA VAL A 217 -4.87 -7.33 -7.27
C VAL A 217 -4.23 -8.11 -6.14
N SER A 218 -2.99 -7.78 -5.79
CA SER A 218 -2.32 -8.32 -4.61
C SER A 218 -1.96 -7.20 -3.64
N ALA A 219 -2.13 -7.45 -2.36
CA ALA A 219 -1.70 -6.56 -1.28
C ALA A 219 -0.65 -7.25 -0.44
N GLY A 220 0.39 -6.54 -0.02
CA GLY A 220 1.45 -7.09 0.80
C GLY A 220 2.08 -6.07 1.76
N LEU A 221 2.51 -6.57 2.90
CA LEU A 221 3.17 -5.83 3.97
C LEU A 221 4.38 -6.63 4.44
N SER A 222 5.55 -5.99 4.56
CA SER A 222 6.76 -6.63 5.06
C SER A 222 7.65 -5.69 5.86
N GLY A 223 8.55 -6.22 6.70
CA GLY A 223 9.55 -5.46 7.45
C GLY A 223 9.49 -5.68 8.96
N THR A 224 9.50 -4.59 9.73
CA THR A 224 9.46 -4.55 11.19
C THR A 224 8.30 -3.67 11.68
N ALA A 225 7.94 -3.78 12.96
CA ALA A 225 6.84 -3.01 13.56
C ALA A 225 6.99 -1.48 13.44
N VAL A 226 8.20 -0.97 13.20
CA VAL A 226 8.53 0.46 13.12
C VAL A 226 9.14 0.88 11.78
N ARG A 227 9.36 -0.07 10.86
CA ARG A 227 9.83 0.21 9.51
C ARG A 227 9.33 -0.91 8.61
N TRP A 228 8.27 -0.63 7.88
CA TRP A 228 7.61 -1.59 7.00
C TRP A 228 7.50 -1.04 5.57
N HIS A 229 7.33 -1.96 4.62
CA HIS A 229 7.09 -1.72 3.22
C HIS A 229 5.71 -2.25 2.86
N GLU A 230 4.88 -1.38 2.30
CA GLU A 230 3.58 -1.75 1.76
C GLU A 230 3.67 -1.86 0.25
N VAL A 231 2.98 -2.84 -0.32
CA VAL A 231 2.93 -3.04 -1.75
C VAL A 231 1.52 -3.41 -2.19
N LEU A 232 1.06 -2.75 -3.25
CA LEU A 232 -0.19 -3.02 -3.95
C LEU A 232 0.12 -3.28 -5.42
N ARG A 233 -0.18 -4.47 -5.93
CA ARG A 233 0.09 -4.89 -7.31
C ARG A 233 -1.19 -5.15 -8.06
N ARG A 234 -1.21 -4.85 -9.35
CA ARG A 234 -2.19 -5.37 -10.31
C ARG A 234 -1.40 -6.24 -11.29
N ASP A 235 -1.47 -7.55 -11.07
CA ASP A 235 -0.66 -8.56 -11.75
C ASP A 235 0.83 -8.15 -11.77
N ARG A 236 1.54 -8.39 -12.88
CA ARG A 236 2.89 -7.88 -13.15
C ARG A 236 2.87 -6.52 -13.85
N ALA A 237 1.69 -5.93 -14.08
CA ALA A 237 1.53 -4.74 -14.91
C ALA A 237 1.87 -3.44 -14.18
N ILE A 238 1.44 -3.33 -12.92
CA ILE A 238 1.69 -2.13 -12.12
C ILE A 238 1.82 -2.47 -10.64
N GLU A 239 2.69 -1.73 -9.97
CA GLU A 239 2.99 -1.85 -8.55
C GLU A 239 3.05 -0.47 -7.91
N ALA A 240 2.33 -0.29 -6.81
CA ALA A 240 2.41 0.87 -5.94
C ALA A 240 3.01 0.46 -4.60
N GLU A 241 3.95 1.24 -4.09
CA GLU A 241 4.70 0.96 -2.87
C GLU A 241 4.71 2.16 -1.93
N LEU A 242 4.65 1.90 -0.62
CA LEU A 242 5.03 2.87 0.41
C LEU A 242 6.29 2.41 1.12
N VAL A 243 7.34 3.21 1.05
CA VAL A 243 8.65 2.91 1.62
C VAL A 243 9.16 4.04 2.51
N TRP A 244 9.97 3.69 3.51
CA TRP A 244 10.71 4.63 4.36
C TRP A 244 12.11 4.87 3.77
N GLU A 245 12.20 5.75 2.79
CA GLU A 245 13.46 6.10 2.12
C GLU A 245 13.52 7.60 1.79
N VAL A 246 14.71 8.19 1.90
CA VAL A 246 14.96 9.57 1.50
C VAL A 246 15.20 9.60 0.00
N SER A 247 14.37 10.33 -0.72
CA SER A 247 14.41 10.41 -2.18
C SER A 247 15.76 10.90 -2.71
N THR A 248 16.48 10.03 -3.44
CA THR A 248 17.62 10.41 -4.30
C THR A 248 17.17 10.46 -5.76
N ALA A 249 16.32 11.44 -6.09
CA ALA A 249 15.57 11.42 -7.33
C ALA A 249 16.41 11.37 -8.63
N LYS A 250 16.12 10.35 -9.45
CA LYS A 250 16.34 10.25 -10.90
C LYS A 250 15.00 10.43 -11.63
N GLY A 251 14.94 11.29 -12.64
CA GLY A 251 13.71 11.52 -13.43
C GLY A 251 13.41 13.00 -13.61
N GLU A 252 12.41 13.28 -14.43
CA GLU A 252 11.87 14.62 -14.65
C GLU A 252 11.13 15.09 -13.38
N PRO A 253 11.49 16.24 -12.79
CA PRO A 253 10.75 16.82 -11.67
C PRO A 253 9.30 17.16 -12.09
N VAL A 254 8.34 16.82 -11.24
CA VAL A 254 6.91 17.10 -11.47
C VAL A 254 6.19 17.34 -10.14
N THR A 255 5.05 18.01 -10.18
CA THR A 255 4.15 18.09 -9.02
C THR A 255 3.15 16.93 -9.10
N LEU A 256 3.12 16.08 -8.08
CA LEU A 256 2.18 14.96 -7.95
C LEU A 256 1.43 15.11 -6.64
N ARG A 257 0.10 14.99 -6.65
CA ARG A 257 -0.72 15.12 -5.43
C ARG A 257 -0.46 16.44 -4.68
N GLY A 258 -0.16 17.51 -5.42
CA GLY A 258 0.19 18.82 -4.86
C GLY A 258 1.57 18.88 -4.17
N ARG A 259 2.44 17.90 -4.37
CA ARG A 259 3.75 17.79 -3.73
C ARG A 259 4.87 17.58 -4.74
N PRO A 260 6.12 17.93 -4.40
CA PRO A 260 7.28 17.61 -5.23
C PRO A 260 7.40 16.10 -5.46
N GLY A 261 7.56 15.72 -6.72
CA GLY A 261 7.74 14.36 -7.16
C GLY A 261 8.67 14.27 -8.36
N ALA A 262 8.84 13.06 -8.88
CA ALA A 262 9.61 12.82 -10.09
C ALA A 262 8.98 11.69 -10.91
N ILE A 263 9.07 11.80 -12.23
CA ILE A 263 8.65 10.78 -13.19
C ILE A 263 9.83 10.34 -14.02
N HIS A 264 9.88 9.04 -14.29
CA HIS A 264 10.76 8.44 -15.25
C HIS A 264 9.90 7.57 -16.17
N LEU A 265 9.85 7.83 -17.47
CA LEU A 265 9.00 7.07 -18.40
C LEU A 265 9.63 5.74 -18.83
N GLY A 266 10.80 5.41 -18.30
CA GLY A 266 11.59 4.28 -18.73
C GLY A 266 12.27 4.53 -20.07
N ASP A 267 13.32 3.76 -20.33
CA ASP A 267 14.01 3.79 -21.62
C ASP A 267 13.36 2.76 -22.55
N THR A 268 12.27 3.15 -23.23
CA THR A 268 11.59 2.30 -24.21
C THR A 268 12.45 2.00 -25.44
N HIS A 269 13.55 2.74 -25.64
CA HIS A 269 14.40 2.70 -26.83
C HIS A 269 15.79 2.11 -26.65
N LEU A 270 16.20 1.74 -25.43
CA LEU A 270 17.43 0.98 -25.23
C LEU A 270 17.16 -0.52 -25.44
N GLY A 271 16.72 -0.86 -26.65
CA GLY A 271 16.99 -2.18 -27.20
C GLY A 271 18.51 -2.27 -27.31
N CYS A 272 19.13 -3.17 -26.54
CA CYS A 272 20.58 -3.32 -26.53
C CYS A 272 21.09 -3.54 -27.97
N PRO A 273 21.81 -2.58 -28.57
CA PRO A 273 22.48 -2.83 -29.82
C PRO A 273 23.54 -3.91 -29.54
N ASP A 274 23.51 -5.00 -30.29
CA ASP A 274 24.62 -5.96 -30.45
C ASP A 274 25.03 -6.87 -29.26
N LEU A 275 24.19 -7.09 -28.24
CA LEU A 275 24.49 -8.16 -27.28
C LEU A 275 23.97 -9.53 -27.77
N PRO A 276 24.80 -10.59 -27.74
CA PRO A 276 24.38 -11.92 -28.16
C PRO A 276 23.20 -12.39 -27.31
N ALA A 277 22.20 -13.02 -27.96
CA ALA A 277 20.89 -13.41 -27.43
C ALA A 277 20.88 -14.21 -26.12
N ARG A 278 22.05 -14.64 -25.62
CA ARG A 278 22.21 -15.42 -24.38
C ARG A 278 22.48 -14.57 -23.13
N LEU A 279 22.63 -13.25 -23.24
CA LEU A 279 22.79 -12.33 -22.11
C LEU A 279 21.54 -11.46 -21.92
N SER A 280 20.43 -12.09 -21.56
CA SER A 280 19.11 -11.46 -21.35
C SER A 280 19.04 -10.69 -20.01
N ALA A 281 19.89 -9.68 -19.81
CA ALA A 281 19.87 -8.82 -18.61
C ALA A 281 19.72 -7.33 -18.91
N CYS A 282 19.54 -6.94 -20.16
CA CYS A 282 19.15 -5.56 -20.51
C CYS A 282 17.66 -5.34 -20.21
N ARG A 283 17.31 -5.22 -18.93
CA ARG A 283 16.01 -4.64 -18.57
C ARG A 283 16.18 -3.14 -18.54
N GLY A 284 15.68 -2.46 -19.58
CA GLY A 284 15.50 -1.01 -19.55
C GLY A 284 14.79 -0.62 -18.25
N ALA A 285 15.10 0.56 -17.72
CA ALA A 285 14.47 1.03 -16.51
C ALA A 285 12.94 1.10 -16.72
N SER A 286 12.18 0.51 -15.80
CA SER A 286 10.72 0.58 -15.82
C SER A 286 10.23 2.02 -15.67
N ALA A 287 9.14 2.35 -16.36
CA ALA A 287 8.44 3.60 -16.10
C ALA A 287 8.02 3.66 -14.63
N SER A 288 8.26 4.78 -13.95
CA SER A 288 7.96 4.95 -12.55
C SER A 288 7.69 6.41 -12.19
N ALA A 289 6.86 6.60 -11.17
CA ALA A 289 6.58 7.88 -10.54
C ALA A 289 6.84 7.78 -9.04
N ARG A 290 7.16 8.91 -8.43
CA ARG A 290 7.40 8.99 -6.99
C ARG A 290 7.00 10.34 -6.42
N VAL A 291 6.50 10.32 -5.21
CA VAL A 291 6.06 11.52 -4.48
C VAL A 291 6.30 11.34 -2.98
N ASP A 292 6.88 12.37 -2.36
CA ASP A 292 7.07 12.44 -0.91
C ASP A 292 5.73 12.79 -0.23
N LEU A 293 5.29 11.95 0.71
CA LEU A 293 4.04 12.16 1.46
C LEU A 293 4.21 13.09 2.68
N GLY A 294 5.42 13.59 2.93
CA GLY A 294 5.81 14.57 3.94
C GLY A 294 5.77 14.10 5.38
N ASP A 295 5.55 12.81 5.59
CA ASP A 295 5.63 12.10 6.87
C ASP A 295 6.87 11.18 6.93
N GLY A 296 7.80 11.34 5.98
CA GLY A 296 8.97 10.48 5.82
C GLY A 296 8.72 9.23 4.97
N ARG A 297 7.49 9.02 4.49
CA ARG A 297 7.17 7.95 3.53
C ARG A 297 7.19 8.46 2.10
N LEU A 298 7.71 7.61 1.22
CA LEU A 298 7.70 7.83 -0.22
C LEU A 298 6.65 6.91 -0.85
N LEU A 299 5.74 7.49 -1.62
CA LEU A 299 4.90 6.73 -2.54
C LEU A 299 5.64 6.54 -3.85
N ARG A 300 5.76 5.29 -4.30
CA ARG A 300 6.36 4.91 -5.58
C ARG A 300 5.35 4.12 -6.40
N VAL A 301 5.24 4.45 -7.68
CA VAL A 301 4.45 3.70 -8.66
C VAL A 301 5.41 3.20 -9.73
N MET A 302 5.36 1.92 -10.06
CA MET A 302 6.18 1.27 -11.08
C MET A 302 5.33 0.54 -12.09
N ILE A 303 5.68 0.67 -13.36
CA ILE A 303 5.08 -0.10 -14.45
C ILE A 303 5.96 -1.32 -14.75
N GLY A 304 5.31 -2.47 -14.88
CA GLY A 304 5.94 -3.74 -15.19
C GLY A 304 6.67 -3.73 -16.52
N ALA A 305 7.72 -4.55 -16.61
CA ALA A 305 8.40 -4.76 -17.88
C ALA A 305 7.41 -5.31 -18.94
N GLY A 306 7.46 -4.73 -20.15
CA GLY A 306 6.56 -5.09 -21.25
C GLY A 306 5.25 -4.29 -21.31
N TYR A 307 5.01 -3.40 -20.35
CA TYR A 307 3.87 -2.49 -20.37
C TYR A 307 4.30 -1.07 -20.72
N ALA A 308 3.56 -0.45 -21.63
CA ALA A 308 3.71 0.97 -21.95
C ALA A 308 2.72 1.80 -21.13
N VAL A 309 3.15 2.99 -20.72
CA VAL A 309 2.29 3.98 -20.06
C VAL A 309 2.63 5.35 -20.63
N SER A 310 1.62 6.18 -20.88
CA SER A 310 1.87 7.58 -21.21
C SER A 310 2.28 8.35 -19.95
N ARG A 311 2.97 9.48 -20.12
CA ARG A 311 3.26 10.40 -19.00
C ARG A 311 1.99 10.84 -18.27
N THR A 312 0.95 11.16 -19.04
CA THR A 312 -0.35 11.58 -18.51
C THR A 312 -1.01 10.49 -17.68
N ASP A 313 -0.99 9.25 -18.15
CA ASP A 313 -1.58 8.13 -17.40
C ASP A 313 -0.79 7.84 -16.12
N LEU A 314 0.54 7.87 -16.18
CA LEU A 314 1.38 7.64 -15.00
C LEU A 314 1.18 8.72 -13.92
N ILE A 315 1.02 9.99 -14.32
CA ILE A 315 0.61 11.08 -13.41
C ILE A 315 -0.74 10.75 -12.81
N ARG A 316 -1.75 10.49 -13.64
CA ARG A 316 -3.12 10.25 -13.18
C ARG A 316 -3.21 9.07 -12.23
N ILE A 317 -2.56 7.95 -12.53
CA ILE A 317 -2.51 6.78 -11.64
C ILE A 317 -1.94 7.17 -10.27
N THR A 318 -0.87 7.95 -10.26
CA THR A 318 -0.20 8.38 -9.01
C THR A 318 -1.07 9.35 -8.20
N GLU A 319 -1.81 10.23 -8.88
CA GLU A 319 -2.73 11.17 -8.25
C GLU A 319 -4.00 10.51 -7.72
N ASP A 320 -4.56 9.56 -8.48
CA ASP A 320 -5.80 8.85 -8.13
C ASP A 320 -5.57 7.71 -7.13
N LEU A 321 -4.31 7.35 -6.81
CA LEU A 321 -4.02 6.35 -5.78
C LEU A 321 -4.60 6.81 -4.42
N ILE A 322 -5.27 5.91 -3.72
CA ILE A 322 -5.83 6.20 -2.41
C ILE A 322 -4.83 5.74 -1.34
N VAL A 323 -4.55 6.63 -0.39
CA VAL A 323 -3.73 6.32 0.80
C VAL A 323 -4.65 6.44 2.01
N GLY A 324 -4.99 5.29 2.59
CA GLY A 324 -5.87 5.11 3.72
C GLY A 324 -5.15 5.21 5.09
N PRO A 325 -5.77 4.69 6.16
CA PRO A 325 -5.11 4.60 7.47
C PRO A 325 -3.91 3.64 7.42
N GLU A 326 -2.99 3.78 8.36
CA GLU A 326 -1.87 2.84 8.53
C GLU A 326 -2.39 1.41 8.80
N PRO A 327 -1.74 0.39 8.22
CA PRO A 327 -2.13 -0.99 8.44
C PRO A 327 -1.74 -1.50 9.83
N ASP A 328 -2.33 -2.61 10.25
CA ASP A 328 -1.90 -3.32 11.46
C ASP A 328 -0.51 -3.97 11.26
N THR A 329 0.47 -3.46 12.01
CA THR A 329 1.87 -3.93 12.02
C THR A 329 2.23 -4.69 13.30
N THR A 330 1.28 -4.94 14.19
CA THR A 330 1.54 -5.53 15.53
C THR A 330 2.09 -6.97 15.47
N TRP A 331 1.92 -7.65 14.34
CA TRP A 331 2.46 -9.00 14.10
C TRP A 331 3.90 -9.00 13.55
N LEU A 332 4.42 -7.85 13.10
CA LEU A 332 5.80 -7.72 12.65
C LEU A 332 6.77 -7.69 13.85
N PRO A 333 8.03 -8.14 13.69
CA PRO A 333 8.99 -8.11 14.78
C PRO A 333 9.31 -6.68 15.24
N ALA A 334 9.54 -6.53 16.54
CA ALA A 334 10.27 -5.38 17.08
C ALA A 334 11.72 -5.44 16.57
N ARG A 335 12.29 -4.30 16.17
CA ARG A 335 13.60 -4.18 15.49
C ARG A 335 14.71 -5.11 15.98
#